data_AF-A0A8H8Z099-F1
#
_entry.id   AF-A0A8H8Z099-F1
#
_cell.length_a   1.000
_cell.length_b   1.000
_cell.length_c   1.000
_cell.angle_alpha   90.00
_cell.angle_beta   90.00
_cell.angle_gamma   90.00
#
_symmetry.space_group_name_H-M   'P 1'
#
loop_
_entity.id
_entity.type
_entity.pdbx_description
1 polymer ?
#
loop_
_entity_poly.entity_id
_entity_poly.type
_entity_poly.pdbx_seq_one_letter_code
_entity_poly.pdbx_strand_id
1 'polypeptide(L)'
;MAIAQFIEAMSDKLFFTVIAVADELNAYKVFETLNARGVRLSATDLLKNYLFSVLARDNEGSHELEDMERHWEAMVGRLGSESFPDFLRMHWNSRESFTRQSELFKTIHSRIDAREKVFSLLRNMDQDIDIYLALTQPEGSQWPPRWRQCAQELRMFSVRQPFPMLMAARRNHQDADFESLLSATVVLAFRYNVIGAQHTGEQERVYHAVALRIARAEITRASEVLEGLRPIYLTDDGFRAAFADKSIKTTATRNNKVVRYILCKLERQWSGLEVDFDSSSYTIEHVLPQNPVEG
;
A
#
# COMPACT_ATOMS: atom_id res chain seq x y z
N MET A 1 -20.58 45.94 18.99
CA MET A 1 -19.81 45.71 20.23
C MET A 1 -19.73 44.24 20.65
N ALA A 2 -20.80 43.44 20.54
CA ALA A 2 -20.78 42.03 20.96
C ALA A 2 -19.70 41.14 20.29
N ILE A 3 -19.43 41.33 18.99
CA ILE A 3 -18.39 40.57 18.27
C ILE A 3 -16.99 40.91 18.79
N ALA A 4 -16.72 42.18 19.10
CA ALA A 4 -15.44 42.61 19.63
C ALA A 4 -15.17 41.98 21.01
N GLN A 5 -16.17 41.98 21.90
CA GLN A 5 -16.09 41.33 23.20
C GLN A 5 -15.93 39.80 23.09
N PHE A 6 -16.53 39.18 22.09
CA PHE A 6 -16.35 37.75 21.83
C PHE A 6 -14.91 37.42 21.38
N ILE A 7 -14.35 38.23 20.49
CA ILE A 7 -12.95 38.07 20.02
C ILE A 7 -11.97 38.29 21.17
N GLU A 8 -12.17 39.32 22.00
CA GLU A 8 -11.37 39.57 23.22
C GLU A 8 -11.45 38.39 24.19
N ALA A 9 -12.66 37.95 24.52
CA ALA A 9 -12.87 36.84 25.45
C ALA A 9 -12.31 35.50 24.95
N MET A 10 -12.27 35.27 23.63
CA MET A 10 -11.59 34.11 23.06
C MET A 10 -10.07 34.27 23.09
N SER A 11 -9.55 35.45 22.72
CA SER A 11 -8.11 35.70 22.66
C SER A 11 -7.44 35.54 24.03
N ASP A 12 -8.10 35.98 25.10
CA ASP A 12 -7.59 35.87 26.48
C ASP A 12 -7.65 34.44 27.04
N LYS A 13 -8.40 33.53 26.41
CA LYS A 13 -8.59 32.15 26.89
C LYS A 13 -7.84 31.11 26.05
N LEU A 14 -7.28 31.50 24.91
CA LEU A 14 -6.52 30.61 24.03
C LEU A 14 -5.03 30.68 24.36
N PHE A 15 -4.47 29.54 24.77
CA PHE A 15 -3.02 29.39 24.95
C PHE A 15 -2.43 28.72 23.71
N PHE A 16 -1.54 29.43 23.01
CA PHE A 16 -0.80 28.88 21.89
C PHE A 16 0.59 28.46 22.34
N THR A 17 0.93 27.19 22.10
CA THR A 17 2.31 26.72 22.25
C THR A 17 2.97 26.76 20.88
N VAL A 18 3.90 27.69 20.69
CA VAL A 18 4.67 27.80 19.45
C VAL A 18 5.97 27.03 19.62
N ILE A 19 6.17 25.99 18.81
CA ILE A 19 7.44 25.28 18.73
C ILE A 19 8.17 25.81 17.49
N ALA A 20 9.11 26.73 17.70
CA ALA A 20 9.96 27.22 16.64
C ALA A 20 11.06 26.18 16.37
N VAL A 21 11.15 25.72 15.13
CA VAL A 21 12.18 24.78 14.70
C VAL A 21 13.04 25.45 13.64
N ALA A 22 14.36 25.37 13.80
CA ALA A 22 15.30 26.07 12.92
C ALA A 22 15.36 25.51 11.49
N ASP A 23 14.85 24.29 11.28
CA ASP A 23 14.87 23.56 10.02
C ASP A 23 13.54 22.80 9.86
N GLU A 24 12.95 22.90 8.67
CA GLU A 24 11.69 22.26 8.29
C GLU A 24 11.77 20.72 8.41
N LEU A 25 12.96 20.14 8.19
CA LEU A 25 13.21 18.71 8.42
C LEU A 25 13.18 18.33 9.90
N ASN A 26 13.61 19.23 10.78
CA ASN A 26 13.50 19.01 12.22
C ASN A 26 12.05 19.20 12.69
N ALA A 27 11.29 20.08 12.04
CA ALA A 27 9.84 20.18 12.28
C ALA A 27 9.17 18.84 12.01
N TYR A 28 9.45 18.18 10.87
CA TYR A 28 8.94 16.83 10.57
C TYR A 28 9.18 15.82 11.69
N LYS A 29 10.42 15.73 12.21
CA LYS A 29 10.76 14.81 13.31
C LYS A 29 10.03 15.14 14.61
N VAL A 30 9.88 16.42 14.92
CA VAL A 30 9.09 16.89 16.08
C VAL A 30 7.63 16.48 15.92
N PHE A 31 7.06 16.64 14.73
CA PHE A 31 5.68 16.22 14.44
C PHE A 31 5.47 14.71 14.52
N GLU A 32 6.36 13.87 13.97
CA GLU A 32 6.24 12.40 14.15
C GLU A 32 6.29 12.00 15.62
N THR A 33 7.14 12.64 16.40
CA THR A 33 7.27 12.37 17.84
C THR A 33 6.04 12.84 18.63
N LEU A 34 5.40 13.94 18.22
CA LEU A 34 4.17 14.46 18.82
C LEU A 34 2.94 13.64 18.43
N ASN A 35 2.86 13.14 17.18
CA ASN A 35 1.82 12.24 16.72
C ASN A 35 1.78 10.93 17.51
N ALA A 36 2.96 10.40 17.89
CA ALA A 36 3.06 9.23 18.77
C ALA A 36 2.44 9.45 20.17
N ARG A 37 2.11 10.71 20.53
CA ARG A 37 1.52 11.12 21.80
C ARG A 37 0.09 11.68 21.68
N GLY A 38 -0.56 11.54 20.52
CA GLY A 38 -2.03 11.67 20.40
C GLY A 38 -2.58 12.98 19.80
N VAL A 39 -1.73 13.92 19.37
CA VAL A 39 -2.18 15.06 18.55
C VAL A 39 -1.91 14.73 17.08
N ARG A 40 -2.96 14.39 16.32
CA ARG A 40 -2.87 13.91 14.92
C ARG A 40 -2.74 15.09 13.94
N LEU A 41 -1.51 15.53 13.68
CA LEU A 41 -1.18 16.32 12.49
C LEU A 41 -0.39 15.41 11.56
N SER A 42 -1.01 14.94 10.49
CA SER A 42 -0.49 13.82 9.73
C SER A 42 0.74 14.22 8.89
N ALA A 43 1.67 13.30 8.63
CA ALA A 43 2.78 13.52 7.69
C ALA A 43 2.30 14.05 6.31
N THR A 44 1.03 13.77 5.97
CA THR A 44 0.26 14.33 4.86
C THR A 44 0.21 15.86 4.93
N ASP A 45 -0.14 16.44 6.07
CA ASP A 45 -0.28 17.90 6.23
C ASP A 45 1.06 18.62 6.09
N LEU A 46 2.15 17.99 6.56
CA LEU A 46 3.50 18.52 6.35
C LEU A 46 3.92 18.51 4.89
N LEU A 47 3.59 17.44 4.17
CA LEU A 47 3.84 17.39 2.73
C LEU A 47 2.98 18.43 2.00
N LYS A 48 1.70 18.57 2.35
CA LYS A 48 0.83 19.63 1.83
C LYS A 48 1.52 20.99 2.00
N ASN A 49 1.85 21.36 3.23
CA ASN A 49 2.46 22.66 3.54
C ASN A 49 3.77 22.90 2.77
N TYR A 50 4.62 21.87 2.67
CA TYR A 50 5.84 21.96 1.89
C TYR A 50 5.56 22.25 0.41
N LEU A 51 4.67 21.46 -0.23
CA LEU A 51 4.32 21.66 -1.64
C LEU A 51 3.70 23.05 -1.89
N PHE A 52 2.84 23.52 -0.97
CA PHE A 52 2.29 24.89 -1.00
C PHE A 52 3.41 25.94 -0.94
N SER A 53 4.40 25.74 -0.07
CA SER A 53 5.53 26.66 0.06
C SER A 53 6.38 26.74 -1.20
N VAL A 54 6.51 25.64 -1.95
CA VAL A 54 7.23 25.63 -3.24
C VAL A 54 6.48 26.45 -4.28
N LEU A 55 5.15 26.33 -4.33
CA LEU A 55 4.31 27.08 -5.28
C LEU A 55 4.20 28.57 -4.95
N ALA A 56 4.23 28.94 -3.67
CA ALA A 56 4.08 30.33 -3.22
C ALA A 56 5.33 31.21 -3.41
N ARG A 57 6.48 30.63 -3.79
CA ARG A 57 7.74 31.39 -4.00
C ARG A 57 7.68 32.33 -5.20
N ASP A 58 6.91 31.96 -6.22
CA ASP A 58 6.70 32.76 -7.42
C ASP A 58 5.33 33.42 -7.28
N ASN A 59 5.30 34.74 -7.10
CA ASN A 59 4.15 35.62 -6.81
C ASN A 59 2.99 35.62 -7.85
N GLU A 60 2.78 34.54 -8.61
CA GLU A 60 1.96 34.48 -9.82
C GLU A 60 0.81 33.44 -9.81
N GLY A 61 0.31 32.93 -8.68
CA GLY A 61 -0.64 31.80 -8.77
C GLY A 61 -1.67 31.62 -7.67
N SER A 62 -2.63 32.53 -7.49
CA SER A 62 -3.79 32.26 -6.63
C SER A 62 -4.65 31.09 -7.15
N HIS A 63 -4.92 31.04 -8.45
CA HIS A 63 -5.73 29.98 -9.06
C HIS A 63 -5.08 28.60 -9.00
N GLU A 64 -3.75 28.54 -9.12
CA GLU A 64 -3.02 27.27 -9.08
C GLU A 64 -2.90 26.68 -7.67
N LEU A 65 -2.83 27.55 -6.65
CA LEU A 65 -2.94 27.12 -5.26
C LEU A 65 -4.32 26.54 -4.97
N GLU A 66 -5.38 27.15 -5.50
CA GLU A 66 -6.76 26.62 -5.40
C GLU A 66 -6.90 25.28 -6.14
N ASP A 67 -6.31 25.13 -7.33
CA ASP A 67 -6.30 23.88 -8.10
C ASP A 67 -5.58 22.75 -7.35
N MET A 68 -4.40 23.03 -6.81
CA MET A 68 -3.65 22.07 -5.99
C MET A 68 -4.46 21.69 -4.75
N GLU A 69 -5.03 22.66 -4.03
CA GLU A 69 -5.82 22.38 -2.84
C GLU A 69 -6.98 21.44 -3.17
N ARG A 70 -7.73 21.73 -4.23
CA ARG A 70 -8.82 20.88 -4.71
C ARG A 70 -8.34 19.47 -5.05
N HIS A 71 -7.24 19.31 -5.78
CA HIS A 71 -6.70 17.98 -6.10
C HIS A 71 -6.24 17.23 -4.85
N TRP A 72 -5.57 17.93 -3.94
CA TRP A 72 -5.10 17.36 -2.68
C TRP A 72 -6.25 16.86 -1.82
N GLU A 73 -7.26 17.70 -1.59
CA GLU A 73 -8.44 17.33 -0.78
C GLU A 73 -9.22 16.20 -1.43
N ALA A 74 -9.34 16.17 -2.77
CA ALA A 74 -9.95 15.05 -3.47
C ALA A 74 -9.18 13.75 -3.24
N MET A 75 -7.84 13.79 -3.32
CA MET A 75 -6.98 12.63 -3.11
C MET A 75 -7.05 12.11 -1.67
N VAL A 76 -6.93 13.01 -0.68
CA VAL A 76 -7.03 12.68 0.75
C VAL A 76 -8.42 12.17 1.09
N GLY A 77 -9.48 12.77 0.54
CA GLY A 77 -10.86 12.32 0.72
C GLY A 77 -11.11 10.89 0.22
N ARG A 78 -10.43 10.47 -0.85
CA ARG A 78 -10.52 9.12 -1.40
C ARG A 78 -9.71 8.08 -0.63
N LEU A 79 -8.51 8.44 -0.16
CA LEU A 79 -7.62 7.52 0.58
C LEU A 79 -7.95 7.40 2.07
N GLY A 80 -8.46 8.49 2.65
CA GLY A 80 -8.40 8.75 4.09
C GLY A 80 -7.01 9.22 4.51
N SER A 81 -6.96 10.22 5.38
CA SER A 81 -5.71 10.87 5.83
C SER A 81 -4.71 9.89 6.46
N GLU A 82 -5.18 8.84 7.14
CA GLU A 82 -4.35 7.81 7.76
C GLU A 82 -3.66 6.89 6.74
N SER A 83 -4.27 6.67 5.57
CA SER A 83 -3.73 5.79 4.52
C SER A 83 -2.77 6.49 3.57
N PHE A 84 -2.77 7.84 3.57
CA PHE A 84 -1.98 8.64 2.64
C PHE A 84 -0.47 8.37 2.74
N PRO A 85 0.15 8.28 3.93
CA PRO A 85 1.59 8.03 4.03
C PRO A 85 1.99 6.68 3.43
N ASP A 86 1.17 5.64 3.61
CA ASP A 86 1.37 4.32 3.02
C ASP A 86 1.26 4.39 1.49
N PHE A 87 0.21 5.04 0.98
CA PHE A 87 0.01 5.26 -0.45
C PHE A 87 1.20 5.98 -1.09
N LEU A 88 1.61 7.12 -0.50
CA LEU A 88 2.71 7.93 -1.00
C LEU A 88 3.99 7.12 -1.12
N ARG A 89 4.27 6.24 -0.16
CA ARG A 89 5.43 5.34 -0.22
C ARG A 89 5.33 4.35 -1.36
N MET A 90 4.18 3.71 -1.55
CA MET A 90 3.98 2.74 -2.64
C MET A 90 4.07 3.42 -4.00
N HIS A 91 3.45 4.60 -4.14
CA HIS A 91 3.56 5.48 -5.28
C HIS A 91 5.03 5.79 -5.61
N TRP A 92 5.75 6.36 -4.64
CA TRP A 92 7.15 6.76 -4.81
C TRP A 92 8.03 5.58 -5.22
N ASN A 93 7.95 4.46 -4.48
CA ASN A 93 8.74 3.27 -4.76
C ASN A 93 8.34 2.55 -6.07
N SER A 94 7.21 2.91 -6.69
CA SER A 94 6.81 2.39 -8.00
C SER A 94 7.42 3.17 -9.17
N ARG A 95 8.00 4.35 -8.92
CA ARG A 95 8.53 5.28 -9.93
C ARG A 95 10.00 5.62 -9.70
N GLU A 96 10.41 5.66 -8.44
CA GLU A 96 11.68 6.20 -7.99
C GLU A 96 12.54 5.16 -7.23
N SER A 97 13.74 5.58 -6.86
CA SER A 97 14.66 4.80 -6.03
C SER A 97 14.05 4.45 -4.66
N PHE A 98 14.40 3.26 -4.16
CA PHE A 98 13.83 2.72 -2.92
C PHE A 98 13.99 3.70 -1.76
N THR A 99 12.87 4.01 -1.14
CA THR A 99 12.81 4.93 0.00
C THR A 99 11.99 4.31 1.12
N ARG A 100 12.54 4.37 2.33
CA ARG A 100 11.85 3.94 3.56
C ARG A 100 10.87 5.02 3.99
N GLN A 101 9.81 4.65 4.71
CA GLN A 101 8.80 5.59 5.20
C GLN A 101 9.45 6.77 5.96
N SER A 102 10.39 6.48 6.85
CA SER A 102 11.09 7.48 7.67
C SER A 102 11.90 8.51 6.87
N GLU A 103 12.37 8.14 5.67
CA GLU A 103 13.19 9.01 4.81
C GLU A 103 12.37 9.62 3.66
N LEU A 104 11.11 9.24 3.51
CA LEU A 104 10.30 9.57 2.34
C LEU A 104 10.07 11.06 2.22
N PHE A 105 9.66 11.70 3.32
CA PHE A 105 9.44 13.14 3.34
C PHE A 105 10.71 13.91 2.97
N LYS A 106 11.84 13.59 3.60
CA LYS A 106 13.14 14.21 3.30
C LYS A 106 13.54 14.03 1.84
N THR A 107 13.30 12.83 1.30
CA THR A 107 13.61 12.52 -0.10
C THR A 107 12.75 13.35 -1.05
N ILE A 108 11.43 13.45 -0.80
CA ILE A 108 10.51 14.27 -1.60
C ILE A 108 10.89 15.75 -1.50
N HIS A 109 11.14 16.25 -0.28
CA HIS A 109 11.58 17.62 -0.02
C HIS A 109 12.82 17.98 -0.85
N SER A 110 13.86 17.14 -0.79
CA SER A 110 15.09 17.39 -1.55
C SER A 110 14.96 17.29 -3.08
N ARG A 111 13.94 16.62 -3.61
CA ARG A 111 13.80 16.38 -5.06
C ARG A 111 12.76 17.27 -5.73
N ILE A 112 11.72 17.66 -5.00
CA ILE A 112 10.58 18.42 -5.49
C ILE A 112 10.73 19.87 -5.02
N ASP A 113 11.53 20.64 -5.75
CA ASP A 113 11.94 22.01 -5.41
C ASP A 113 11.42 23.08 -6.39
N ALA A 114 10.70 22.65 -7.44
CA ALA A 114 10.20 23.49 -8.51
C ALA A 114 8.71 23.23 -8.78
N ARG A 115 8.02 24.26 -9.28
CA ARG A 115 6.58 24.25 -9.58
C ARG A 115 6.16 23.08 -10.47
N GLU A 116 6.89 22.85 -11.55
CA GLU A 116 6.60 21.78 -12.52
C GLU A 116 6.70 20.40 -11.88
N LYS A 117 7.64 20.22 -10.94
CA LYS A 117 7.82 18.95 -10.22
C LYS A 117 6.67 18.68 -9.25
N VAL A 118 6.14 19.72 -8.59
CA VAL A 118 4.96 19.60 -7.72
C VAL A 118 3.76 19.11 -8.53
N PHE A 119 3.45 19.76 -9.66
CA PHE A 119 2.33 19.34 -10.49
C PHE A 119 2.52 17.96 -11.13
N SER A 120 3.76 17.63 -11.52
CA SER A 120 4.09 16.28 -12.00
C SER A 120 3.83 15.23 -10.92
N LEU A 121 4.27 15.48 -9.67
CA LEU A 121 4.03 14.59 -8.54
C LEU A 121 2.53 14.37 -8.31
N LEU A 122 1.73 15.44 -8.22
CA LEU A 122 0.28 15.34 -7.98
C LEU A 122 -0.42 14.55 -9.09
N ARG A 123 -0.13 14.85 -10.35
CA ARG A 123 -0.70 14.11 -11.50
C ARG A 123 -0.31 12.63 -11.48
N ASN A 124 0.94 12.33 -11.14
CA ASN A 124 1.41 10.95 -11.04
C ASN A 124 0.75 10.21 -9.87
N MET A 125 0.46 10.89 -8.76
CA MET A 125 -0.29 10.35 -7.63
C MET A 125 -1.76 10.10 -8.00
N ASP A 126 -2.40 11.02 -8.73
CA ASP A 126 -3.76 10.83 -9.24
C ASP A 126 -3.90 9.61 -10.16
N GLN A 127 -2.89 9.33 -10.99
CA GLN A 127 -2.88 8.11 -11.81
C GLN A 127 -2.80 6.83 -10.96
N ASP A 128 -2.12 6.91 -9.82
CA ASP A 128 -1.73 5.77 -9.02
C ASP A 128 -2.75 5.41 -7.94
N ILE A 129 -3.56 6.38 -7.52
CA ILE A 129 -4.56 6.22 -6.45
C ILE A 129 -5.58 5.13 -6.79
N ASP A 130 -6.05 5.08 -8.05
CA ASP A 130 -7.07 4.13 -8.50
C ASP A 130 -6.55 2.69 -8.41
N ILE A 131 -5.29 2.50 -8.81
CA ILE A 131 -4.61 1.20 -8.80
C ILE A 131 -4.38 0.77 -7.34
N TYR A 132 -3.91 1.68 -6.49
CA TYR A 132 -3.69 1.41 -5.08
C TYR A 132 -4.99 1.07 -4.33
N LEU A 133 -6.06 1.83 -4.57
CA LEU A 133 -7.37 1.56 -3.99
C LEU A 133 -7.92 0.22 -4.47
N ALA A 134 -7.76 -0.12 -5.75
CA ALA A 134 -8.20 -1.43 -6.25
C ALA A 134 -7.41 -2.61 -5.65
N LEU A 135 -6.13 -2.43 -5.32
CA LEU A 135 -5.31 -3.43 -4.62
C LEU A 135 -5.67 -3.57 -3.13
N THR A 136 -6.04 -2.47 -2.46
CA THR A 136 -6.33 -2.46 -1.02
C THR A 136 -7.79 -2.74 -0.69
N GLN A 137 -8.70 -2.26 -1.54
CA GLN A 137 -10.16 -2.30 -1.42
C GLN A 137 -10.79 -2.83 -2.73
N PRO A 138 -10.49 -4.08 -3.12
CA PRO A 138 -10.93 -4.66 -4.39
C PRO A 138 -12.46 -4.70 -4.56
N GLU A 139 -13.24 -4.75 -3.49
CA GLU A 139 -14.70 -4.83 -3.53
C GLU A 139 -15.35 -3.64 -4.26
N GLY A 140 -14.82 -2.43 -4.03
CA GLY A 140 -15.32 -1.20 -4.63
C GLY A 140 -14.69 -0.84 -5.98
N SER A 141 -13.78 -1.68 -6.48
CA SER A 141 -13.07 -1.41 -7.73
C SER A 141 -13.86 -1.83 -8.97
N GLN A 142 -13.61 -1.14 -10.08
CA GLN A 142 -14.14 -1.52 -11.41
C GLN A 142 -13.29 -2.60 -12.10
N TRP A 143 -12.40 -3.27 -11.36
CA TRP A 143 -11.53 -4.29 -11.92
C TRP A 143 -12.31 -5.53 -12.35
N PRO A 144 -11.84 -6.24 -13.39
CA PRO A 144 -12.38 -7.54 -13.77
C PRO A 144 -12.48 -8.48 -12.56
N PRO A 145 -13.48 -9.39 -12.51
CA PRO A 145 -13.68 -10.30 -11.38
C PRO A 145 -12.41 -11.06 -10.99
N ARG A 146 -11.62 -11.49 -11.99
CA ARG A 146 -10.35 -12.20 -11.77
C ARG A 146 -9.32 -11.35 -11.02
N TRP A 147 -9.19 -10.07 -11.38
CA TRP A 147 -8.23 -9.17 -10.74
C TRP A 147 -8.64 -8.83 -9.31
N ARG A 148 -9.95 -8.60 -9.09
CA ARG A 148 -10.51 -8.41 -7.75
C ARG A 148 -10.23 -9.62 -6.86
N GLN A 149 -10.43 -10.83 -7.38
CA GLN A 149 -10.09 -12.06 -6.67
C GLN A 149 -8.60 -12.11 -6.29
N CYS A 150 -7.70 -11.80 -7.23
CA CYS A 150 -6.26 -11.79 -6.93
C CYS A 150 -5.88 -10.75 -5.87
N ALA A 151 -6.45 -9.54 -5.92
CA ALA A 151 -6.24 -8.52 -4.90
C ALA A 151 -6.80 -8.96 -3.53
N GLN A 152 -7.95 -9.64 -3.50
CA GLN A 152 -8.51 -10.23 -2.28
C GLN A 152 -7.61 -11.33 -1.70
N GLU A 153 -7.04 -12.19 -2.55
CA GLU A 153 -6.06 -13.22 -2.16
C GLU A 153 -4.81 -12.56 -1.52
N LEU A 154 -4.24 -11.53 -2.16
CA LEU A 154 -3.10 -10.77 -1.58
C LEU A 154 -3.44 -10.14 -0.23
N ARG A 155 -4.63 -9.53 -0.10
CA ARG A 155 -5.10 -8.95 1.16
C ARG A 155 -5.29 -10.01 2.25
N MET A 156 -5.86 -11.17 1.91
CA MET A 156 -6.01 -12.30 2.82
C MET A 156 -4.65 -12.79 3.34
N PHE A 157 -3.65 -12.86 2.46
CA PHE A 157 -2.28 -13.24 2.83
C PHE A 157 -1.54 -12.14 3.61
N SER A 158 -2.12 -10.93 3.69
CA SER A 158 -1.52 -9.73 4.28
C SER A 158 -0.21 -9.34 3.58
N VAL A 159 -0.18 -9.46 2.26
CA VAL A 159 1.00 -9.18 1.43
C VAL A 159 0.77 -7.88 0.65
N ARG A 160 1.57 -6.87 0.97
CA ARG A 160 1.56 -5.52 0.33
C ARG A 160 2.87 -5.19 -0.38
N GLN A 161 3.92 -5.96 -0.13
CA GLN A 161 5.26 -5.84 -0.73
C GLN A 161 5.26 -5.72 -2.27
N PRO A 162 4.40 -6.45 -3.03
CA PRO A 162 4.39 -6.33 -4.48
C PRO A 162 3.72 -5.06 -5.01
N PHE A 163 3.05 -4.25 -4.18
CA PHE A 163 2.23 -3.13 -4.67
C PHE A 163 3.00 -2.13 -5.53
N PRO A 164 4.23 -1.69 -5.19
CA PRO A 164 4.99 -0.80 -6.07
C PRO A 164 5.22 -1.41 -7.46
N MET A 165 5.51 -2.70 -7.54
CA MET A 165 5.70 -3.43 -8.79
C MET A 165 4.39 -3.54 -9.57
N LEU A 166 3.28 -3.91 -8.91
CA LEU A 166 1.97 -4.02 -9.55
C LEU A 166 1.46 -2.66 -10.06
N MET A 167 1.73 -1.58 -9.33
CA MET A 167 1.41 -0.22 -9.78
C MET A 167 2.23 0.16 -11.03
N ALA A 168 3.54 -0.13 -11.03
CA ALA A 168 4.37 0.07 -12.21
C ALA A 168 3.93 -0.80 -13.40
N ALA A 169 3.58 -2.06 -13.15
CA ALA A 169 3.10 -2.99 -14.16
C ALA A 169 1.79 -2.49 -14.80
N ARG A 170 0.80 -2.10 -13.99
CA ARG A 170 -0.49 -1.63 -14.48
C ARG A 170 -0.37 -0.38 -15.37
N ARG A 171 0.59 0.50 -15.10
CA ARG A 171 0.83 1.70 -15.92
C ARG A 171 1.47 1.39 -17.27
N ASN A 172 2.33 0.38 -17.33
CA ASN A 172 3.23 0.15 -18.45
C ASN A 172 2.90 -1.10 -19.28
N HIS A 173 1.98 -1.94 -18.83
CA HIS A 173 1.58 -3.18 -19.50
C HIS A 173 0.10 -3.15 -19.87
N GLN A 174 -0.24 -3.91 -20.91
CA GLN A 174 -1.63 -4.14 -21.29
C GLN A 174 -2.34 -5.01 -20.25
N ASP A 175 -3.66 -4.98 -20.28
CA ASP A 175 -4.50 -5.68 -19.30
C ASP A 175 -4.21 -7.19 -19.23
N ALA A 176 -3.95 -7.86 -20.36
CA ALA A 176 -3.63 -9.29 -20.38
C ALA A 176 -2.29 -9.63 -19.69
N ASP A 177 -1.27 -8.81 -19.92
CA ASP A 177 0.04 -8.95 -19.27
C ASP A 177 -0.09 -8.64 -17.77
N PHE A 178 -0.82 -7.58 -17.41
CA PHE A 178 -1.05 -7.24 -16.01
C PHE A 178 -1.82 -8.34 -15.26
N GLU A 179 -2.84 -8.95 -15.87
CA GLU A 179 -3.57 -10.08 -15.28
C GLU A 179 -2.65 -11.26 -14.98
N SER A 180 -1.76 -11.58 -15.92
CA SER A 180 -0.78 -12.64 -15.80
C SER A 180 0.20 -12.36 -14.65
N LEU A 181 0.70 -11.12 -14.56
CA LEU A 181 1.61 -10.68 -13.50
C LEU A 181 0.93 -10.66 -12.12
N LEU A 182 -0.31 -10.19 -12.05
CA LEU A 182 -1.10 -10.17 -10.82
C LEU A 182 -1.37 -11.60 -10.32
N SER A 183 -1.78 -12.49 -11.21
CA SER A 183 -1.98 -13.92 -10.90
C SER A 183 -0.68 -14.59 -10.44
N ALA A 184 0.44 -14.36 -11.12
CA ALA A 184 1.74 -14.90 -10.73
C ALA A 184 2.20 -14.36 -9.36
N THR A 185 1.91 -13.09 -9.07
CA THR A 185 2.21 -12.47 -7.78
C THR A 185 1.44 -13.10 -6.63
N VAL A 186 0.17 -13.49 -6.85
CA VAL A 186 -0.59 -14.27 -5.85
C VAL A 186 0.08 -15.62 -5.58
N VAL A 187 0.47 -16.34 -6.63
CA VAL A 187 1.16 -17.64 -6.48
C VAL A 187 2.46 -17.47 -5.71
N LEU A 188 3.24 -16.45 -6.05
CA LEU A 188 4.48 -16.13 -5.38
C LEU A 188 4.26 -15.78 -3.90
N ALA A 189 3.26 -14.94 -3.60
CA ALA A 189 2.89 -14.57 -2.25
C ALA A 189 2.46 -15.78 -1.42
N PHE A 190 1.67 -16.68 -2.01
CA PHE A 190 1.26 -17.92 -1.35
C PHE A 190 2.47 -18.82 -1.05
N ARG A 191 3.32 -19.08 -2.05
CA ARG A 191 4.51 -19.91 -1.91
C ARG A 191 5.51 -19.35 -0.89
N TYR A 192 5.81 -18.06 -0.98
CA TYR A 192 6.86 -17.41 -0.19
C TYR A 192 6.37 -17.05 1.22
N ASN A 193 5.23 -16.36 1.33
CA ASN A 193 4.77 -15.78 2.59
C ASN A 193 3.91 -16.77 3.39
N VAL A 194 2.94 -17.42 2.74
CA VAL A 194 2.01 -18.30 3.45
C VAL A 194 2.69 -19.61 3.80
N ILE A 195 3.33 -20.27 2.83
CA ILE A 195 3.92 -21.60 3.01
C ILE A 195 5.37 -21.51 3.46
N GLY A 196 6.24 -20.88 2.67
CA GLY A 196 7.68 -20.80 2.95
C GLY A 196 8.07 -20.03 4.22
N ALA A 197 7.18 -19.17 4.74
CA ALA A 197 7.42 -18.33 5.92
C ALA A 197 8.77 -17.57 5.88
N GLN A 198 9.22 -17.19 4.68
CA GLN A 198 10.53 -16.58 4.48
C GLN A 198 10.54 -15.09 4.87
N HIS A 199 11.74 -14.55 5.13
CA HIS A 199 11.91 -13.16 5.53
C HIS A 199 11.48 -12.21 4.41
N THR A 200 10.64 -11.23 4.72
CA THR A 200 10.00 -10.34 3.72
C THR A 200 10.90 -9.24 3.17
N GLY A 201 12.04 -8.96 3.82
CA GLY A 201 12.98 -7.93 3.39
C GLY A 201 13.63 -8.18 2.02
N GLU A 202 13.96 -9.44 1.70
CA GLU A 202 14.46 -9.77 0.36
C GLU A 202 13.36 -9.61 -0.71
N GLN A 203 12.14 -10.02 -0.36
CA GLN A 203 10.97 -9.89 -1.21
C GLN A 203 10.71 -8.43 -1.61
N GLU A 204 10.76 -7.52 -0.65
CA GLU A 204 10.59 -6.09 -0.90
C GLU A 204 11.69 -5.52 -1.81
N ARG A 205 12.95 -5.91 -1.58
CA ARG A 205 14.08 -5.49 -2.41
C ARG A 205 13.90 -5.94 -3.87
N VAL A 206 13.49 -7.18 -4.09
CA VAL A 206 13.30 -7.73 -5.45
C VAL A 206 12.10 -7.08 -6.13
N TYR A 207 10.96 -6.94 -5.46
CA TYR A 207 9.80 -6.24 -6.03
C TYR A 207 10.13 -4.80 -6.40
N HIS A 208 10.85 -4.06 -5.53
CA HIS A 208 11.27 -2.69 -5.84
C HIS A 208 12.19 -2.63 -7.06
N ALA A 209 13.20 -3.51 -7.13
CA ALA A 209 14.12 -3.54 -8.25
C ALA A 209 13.38 -3.79 -9.58
N VAL A 210 12.42 -4.72 -9.58
CA VAL A 210 11.56 -4.99 -10.74
C VAL A 210 10.66 -3.79 -11.06
N ALA A 211 10.05 -3.16 -10.05
CA ALA A 211 9.21 -1.97 -10.24
C ALA A 211 9.97 -0.84 -10.95
N LEU A 212 11.21 -0.59 -10.54
CA LEU A 212 12.06 0.45 -11.12
C LEU A 212 12.43 0.13 -12.57
N ARG A 213 12.75 -1.13 -12.88
CA ARG A 213 13.03 -1.58 -14.26
C ARG A 213 11.81 -1.42 -15.17
N ILE A 214 10.60 -1.70 -14.65
CA ILE A 214 9.35 -1.45 -15.37
C ILE A 214 9.16 0.06 -15.60
N ALA A 215 9.33 0.88 -14.55
CA ALA A 215 9.12 2.32 -14.62
C ALA A 215 10.08 3.03 -15.59
N ARG A 216 11.29 2.48 -15.78
CA ARG A 216 12.30 2.96 -16.73
C ARG A 216 12.17 2.36 -18.13
N ALA A 217 11.15 1.53 -18.37
CA ALA A 217 10.97 0.78 -19.62
C ALA A 217 12.16 -0.13 -19.98
N GLU A 218 12.95 -0.58 -18.99
CA GLU A 218 14.05 -1.54 -19.18
C GLU A 218 13.53 -2.97 -19.37
N ILE A 219 12.36 -3.27 -18.81
CA ILE A 219 11.60 -4.50 -19.04
C ILE A 219 10.17 -4.14 -19.43
N THR A 220 9.68 -4.75 -20.49
CA THR A 220 8.40 -4.35 -21.13
C THR A 220 7.45 -5.52 -21.34
N ARG A 221 7.95 -6.76 -21.21
CA ARG A 221 7.15 -7.98 -21.34
C ARG A 221 6.91 -8.61 -19.99
N ALA A 222 5.73 -9.21 -19.82
CA ALA A 222 5.40 -9.96 -18.60
C ALA A 222 6.44 -11.06 -18.28
N SER A 223 6.98 -11.74 -19.29
CA SER A 223 8.02 -12.76 -19.09
C SER A 223 9.30 -12.21 -18.46
N GLU A 224 9.74 -11.02 -18.84
CA GLU A 224 10.94 -10.37 -18.29
C GLU A 224 10.74 -9.96 -16.82
N VAL A 225 9.52 -9.50 -16.51
CA VAL A 225 9.10 -9.20 -15.14
C VAL A 225 9.14 -10.47 -14.29
N LEU A 226 8.58 -11.58 -14.78
CA LEU A 226 8.60 -12.87 -14.08
C LEU A 226 10.02 -13.39 -13.85
N GLU A 227 10.92 -13.27 -14.84
CA GLU A 227 12.34 -13.60 -14.66
C GLU A 227 13.00 -12.73 -13.58
N GLY A 228 12.63 -11.45 -13.50
CA GLY A 228 13.07 -10.56 -12.43
C GLY A 228 12.63 -11.00 -11.02
N LEU A 229 11.52 -11.73 -10.91
CA LEU A 229 10.98 -12.25 -9.65
C LEU A 229 11.54 -13.64 -9.29
N ARG A 230 12.29 -14.29 -10.18
CA ARG A 230 12.87 -15.62 -9.95
C ARG A 230 13.68 -15.75 -8.65
N PRO A 231 14.44 -14.75 -8.18
CA PRO A 231 15.20 -14.86 -6.93
C PRO A 231 14.35 -15.15 -5.69
N ILE A 232 13.08 -14.74 -5.70
CA ILE A 232 12.14 -14.94 -4.59
C ILE A 232 11.12 -16.04 -4.88
N TYR A 233 11.30 -16.79 -5.97
CA TYR A 233 10.45 -17.91 -6.30
C TYR A 233 10.91 -19.17 -5.57
N LEU A 234 10.08 -19.67 -4.66
CA LEU A 234 10.31 -20.97 -4.01
C LEU A 234 10.05 -22.09 -5.02
N THR A 235 11.10 -22.89 -5.29
CA THR A 235 11.06 -24.03 -6.20
C THR A 235 9.98 -25.03 -5.80
N ASP A 236 9.51 -25.84 -6.75
CA ASP A 236 8.46 -26.84 -6.48
C ASP A 236 8.84 -27.82 -5.39
N ASP A 237 10.07 -28.33 -5.39
CA ASP A 237 10.53 -29.27 -4.36
C ASP A 237 10.64 -28.60 -2.99
N GLY A 238 11.18 -27.37 -2.95
CA GLY A 238 11.24 -26.59 -1.71
C GLY A 238 9.85 -26.24 -1.17
N PHE A 239 8.91 -25.92 -2.06
CA PHE A 239 7.52 -25.66 -1.72
C PHE A 239 6.83 -26.92 -1.19
N ARG A 240 6.98 -28.07 -1.86
CA ARG A 240 6.38 -29.34 -1.43
C ARG A 240 6.85 -29.74 -0.04
N ALA A 241 8.15 -29.65 0.23
CA ALA A 241 8.71 -29.91 1.56
C ALA A 241 8.12 -28.96 2.61
N ALA A 242 8.15 -27.65 2.35
CA ALA A 242 7.61 -26.66 3.28
C ALA A 242 6.09 -26.79 3.49
N PHE A 243 5.35 -27.21 2.46
CA PHE A 243 3.91 -27.42 2.53
C PHE A 243 3.55 -28.65 3.35
N ALA A 244 4.29 -29.76 3.18
CA ALA A 244 4.06 -31.01 3.92
C ALA A 244 4.20 -30.83 5.44
N ASP A 245 5.18 -30.03 5.86
CA ASP A 245 5.44 -29.77 7.28
C ASP A 245 4.63 -28.59 7.84
N LYS A 246 3.80 -27.94 7.03
CA LYS A 246 3.15 -26.68 7.42
C LYS A 246 2.04 -26.92 8.44
N SER A 247 2.18 -26.29 9.60
CA SER A 247 1.10 -26.17 10.59
C SER A 247 0.56 -24.73 10.65
N ILE A 248 -0.76 -24.57 10.49
CA ILE A 248 -1.44 -23.26 10.57
C ILE A 248 -2.44 -23.30 11.73
N LYS A 249 -2.17 -22.52 12.77
CA LYS A 249 -3.11 -22.36 13.89
C LYS A 249 -4.33 -21.56 13.43
N THR A 250 -5.51 -22.18 13.46
CA THR A 250 -6.80 -21.60 13.02
C THR A 250 -7.47 -20.71 14.06
N THR A 251 -6.80 -20.42 15.19
CA THR A 251 -7.32 -19.54 16.25
C THR A 251 -7.53 -18.09 15.80
N ALA A 252 -6.69 -17.62 14.86
CA ALA A 252 -6.85 -16.30 14.26
C ALA A 252 -7.76 -16.38 13.03
N THR A 253 -8.74 -15.47 12.93
CA THR A 253 -9.71 -15.40 11.81
C THR A 253 -9.03 -15.40 10.44
N ARG A 254 -7.91 -14.68 10.29
CA ARG A 254 -7.13 -14.67 9.05
C ARG A 254 -6.61 -16.06 8.69
N ASN A 255 -5.99 -16.74 9.65
CA ASN A 255 -5.42 -18.06 9.41
C ASN A 255 -6.51 -19.08 9.10
N ASN A 256 -7.67 -18.97 9.75
CA ASN A 256 -8.85 -19.76 9.40
C ASN A 256 -9.23 -19.56 7.93
N LYS A 257 -9.35 -18.30 7.46
CA LYS A 257 -9.61 -18.01 6.04
C LYS A 257 -8.56 -18.59 5.10
N VAL A 258 -7.27 -18.51 5.46
CA VAL A 258 -6.19 -19.11 4.66
C VAL A 258 -6.31 -20.63 4.58
N VAL A 259 -6.67 -21.31 5.68
CA VAL A 259 -6.90 -22.77 5.65
C VAL A 259 -8.09 -23.11 4.77
N ARG A 260 -9.20 -22.36 4.87
CA ARG A 260 -10.36 -22.53 3.98
C ARG A 260 -9.98 -22.36 2.52
N TYR A 261 -9.21 -21.32 2.21
CA TYR A 261 -8.68 -21.07 0.87
C TYR A 261 -7.91 -22.28 0.33
N ILE A 262 -6.99 -22.83 1.12
CA ILE A 262 -6.18 -24.00 0.72
C ILE A 262 -7.09 -25.20 0.43
N LEU A 263 -7.99 -25.53 1.35
CA LEU A 263 -8.89 -26.68 1.21
C LEU A 263 -9.81 -26.52 -0.01
N CYS A 264 -10.38 -25.34 -0.24
CA CYS A 264 -11.22 -25.07 -1.42
C CYS A 264 -10.43 -25.19 -2.74
N LYS A 265 -9.15 -24.77 -2.77
CA LYS A 265 -8.30 -24.95 -3.96
C LYS A 265 -7.98 -26.43 -4.24
N LEU A 266 -7.72 -27.21 -3.19
CA LEU A 266 -7.50 -28.65 -3.29
C LEU A 266 -8.77 -29.38 -3.75
N GLU A 267 -9.92 -29.05 -3.16
CA GLU A 267 -11.21 -29.61 -3.53
C GLU A 267 -11.55 -29.30 -4.99
N ARG A 268 -11.42 -28.04 -5.40
CA ARG A 268 -11.62 -27.63 -6.80
C ARG A 268 -10.73 -28.42 -7.76
N GLN A 269 -9.49 -28.70 -7.38
CA GLN A 269 -8.58 -29.48 -8.23
C GLN A 269 -9.00 -30.95 -8.30
N TRP A 270 -9.51 -31.52 -7.21
CA TRP A 270 -9.88 -32.93 -7.13
C TRP A 270 -11.25 -33.22 -7.76
N SER A 271 -12.28 -32.45 -7.42
CA SER A 271 -13.66 -32.67 -7.85
C SER A 271 -14.10 -31.79 -9.02
N GLY A 272 -13.35 -30.73 -9.33
CA GLY A 272 -13.75 -29.71 -10.32
C GLY A 272 -14.80 -28.72 -9.80
N LEU A 273 -15.26 -28.86 -8.55
CA LEU A 273 -16.30 -27.99 -7.99
C LEU A 273 -15.72 -26.63 -7.59
N GLU A 274 -16.31 -25.54 -8.09
CA GLU A 274 -15.96 -24.20 -7.60
C GLU A 274 -16.64 -23.94 -6.25
N VAL A 275 -15.86 -24.05 -5.18
CA VAL A 275 -16.28 -23.69 -3.82
C VAL A 275 -15.83 -22.26 -3.53
N ASP A 276 -16.77 -21.42 -3.10
CA ASP A 276 -16.45 -20.10 -2.53
C ASP A 276 -15.99 -20.26 -1.07
N PHE A 277 -14.73 -19.86 -0.79
CA PHE A 277 -14.15 -19.97 0.55
C PHE A 277 -14.70 -18.93 1.53
N ASP A 278 -15.43 -17.90 1.08
CA ASP A 278 -16.12 -16.95 1.98
C ASP A 278 -17.57 -17.37 2.27
N SER A 279 -18.10 -18.39 1.57
CA SER A 279 -19.47 -18.89 1.78
C SER A 279 -19.67 -19.45 3.19
N SER A 280 -20.77 -19.10 3.87
CA SER A 280 -21.11 -19.66 5.18
C SER A 280 -21.56 -21.12 5.12
N SER A 281 -21.80 -21.67 3.93
CA SER A 281 -22.25 -23.06 3.73
C SER A 281 -21.18 -24.10 4.03
N TYR A 282 -19.91 -23.69 4.14
CA TYR A 282 -18.79 -24.60 4.36
C TYR A 282 -18.05 -24.25 5.65
N THR A 283 -17.88 -25.25 6.51
CA THR A 283 -17.14 -25.13 7.77
C THR A 283 -15.85 -25.97 7.70
N ILE A 284 -14.86 -25.60 8.51
CA ILE A 284 -13.68 -26.45 8.72
C ILE A 284 -14.03 -27.44 9.82
N GLU A 285 -14.06 -28.72 9.47
CA GLU A 285 -14.13 -29.80 10.45
C GLU A 285 -12.72 -30.18 10.90
N HIS A 286 -12.53 -30.35 12.20
CA HIS A 286 -11.27 -30.76 12.79
C HIS A 286 -11.33 -32.26 13.08
N VAL A 287 -10.34 -33.02 12.57
CA VAL A 287 -10.25 -34.48 12.80
C VAL A 287 -10.04 -34.81 14.29
N LEU A 288 -9.34 -33.94 15.02
CA LEU A 288 -9.16 -34.03 16.47
C LEU A 288 -9.83 -32.82 17.16
N PRO A 289 -10.39 -32.99 18.37
CA PRO A 289 -11.02 -31.89 19.09
C PRO A 289 -9.99 -30.78 19.37
N GLN A 290 -10.38 -29.53 19.09
CA GLN A 290 -9.54 -28.36 19.36
C GLN A 290 -9.32 -28.12 20.86
N ASN A 291 -10.33 -28.47 21.68
CA ASN A 291 -10.30 -28.40 23.14
C ASN A 291 -10.62 -29.78 23.70
N PRO A 292 -9.65 -30.70 23.78
CA PRO A 292 -9.86 -32.00 24.41
C PRO A 292 -10.21 -31.78 25.88
N VAL A 293 -11.29 -32.40 26.36
CA VAL A 293 -11.59 -32.46 27.79
C VAL A 293 -10.58 -33.45 28.39
N GLU A 294 -9.84 -33.05 29.44
CA GLU A 294 -8.96 -33.99 30.15
C GLU A 294 -9.79 -35.18 30.65
N GLY A 295 -9.40 -36.38 30.23
CA GLY A 295 -9.95 -37.66 30.68
C GLY A 295 -9.01 -38.34 31.66
#